data_AF-A0A834IDG0-F1
#
_entry.id   AF-A0A834IDG0-F1
#
_cell.length_a   1.000
_cell.length_b   1.000
_cell.length_c   1.000
_cell.angle_alpha   90.00
_cell.angle_beta   90.00
_cell.angle_gamma   90.00
#
_symmetry.space_group_name_H-M   'P 1'
#
loop_
_entity.id
_entity.type
_entity.pdbx_description
1 polymer ?
#
loop_
_entity_poly.entity_id
_entity_poly.type
_entity_poly.pdbx_seq_one_letter_code
_entity_poly.pdbx_strand_id
1 'polypeptide(L)'
;MPSLTPLHETYCRWDTTPPNQADVLEGLAQLVTVNLLGVHDTIQLLHREILLRTLGFTQEQSNRILARPLVQKLFKQGYSFAQSYGQNILAPALRHLNFRFPALQHKTLSPAMHYMVGALNGVMGNYLFQHQNPLALPMVFYDHYGQRLQGDLAGRVVIMVHGLCMNHLTWSKNNFGGVGEKLLAQRDHNVMLYL
;
A
#
# COMPACT_ATOMS: atom_id res chain seq x y z
N MET A 1 2.57 -20.05 32.22
CA MET A 1 1.71 -20.38 31.08
C MET A 1 1.82 -19.25 30.07
N PRO A 2 2.46 -19.48 28.92
CA PRO A 2 2.68 -18.46 27.88
C PRO A 2 1.36 -18.12 27.18
N SER A 3 1.11 -16.83 26.95
CA SER A 3 -0.11 -16.32 26.32
C SER A 3 -0.22 -16.75 24.85
N LEU A 4 -1.41 -17.22 24.45
CA LEU A 4 -1.77 -17.70 23.10
C LEU A 4 -1.96 -16.58 22.05
N THR A 5 -1.39 -15.41 22.27
CA THR A 5 -1.35 -14.33 21.27
C THR A 5 0.10 -14.11 20.84
N PRO A 6 0.49 -14.55 19.64
CA PRO A 6 1.80 -14.22 19.07
C PRO A 6 1.74 -12.77 18.58
N LEU A 7 1.76 -11.82 19.52
CA LEU A 7 1.88 -10.39 19.24
C LEU A 7 3.29 -9.85 19.58
N HIS A 8 4.26 -10.75 19.77
CA HIS A 8 5.64 -10.41 20.15
C HIS A 8 6.70 -10.84 19.12
N GLU A 9 6.34 -11.08 17.85
CA GLU A 9 7.32 -11.44 16.81
C GLU A 9 7.53 -10.27 15.84
N THR A 10 8.71 -9.64 15.92
CA THR A 10 9.51 -8.94 14.89
C THR A 10 8.90 -7.93 13.91
N TYR A 11 7.58 -7.79 13.82
CA TYR A 11 6.88 -6.92 12.86
C TYR A 11 6.33 -5.63 13.49
N CYS A 12 6.43 -5.46 14.81
CA CYS A 12 6.19 -4.19 15.48
C CYS A 12 7.38 -3.24 15.26
N ARG A 13 7.64 -2.85 14.02
CA ARG A 13 8.63 -1.82 13.70
C ARG A 13 7.90 -0.50 13.48
N TRP A 14 8.05 0.42 14.43
CA TRP A 14 7.84 1.86 14.19
C TRP A 14 9.05 2.40 13.40
N ASP A 15 9.40 1.71 12.32
CA ASP A 15 10.55 2.02 11.50
C ASP A 15 10.04 2.73 10.24
N THR A 16 10.71 3.81 9.88
CA THR A 16 10.45 4.53 8.62
C THR A 16 11.05 3.78 7.42
N THR A 17 11.57 2.57 7.64
CA THR A 17 12.02 1.70 6.56
C THR A 17 10.88 1.37 5.59
N PRO A 18 11.11 1.56 4.28
CA PRO A 18 10.21 1.04 3.28
C PRO A 18 10.00 -0.47 3.44
N PRO A 19 8.79 -0.98 3.21
CA PRO A 19 8.51 -2.41 3.34
C PRO A 19 9.30 -3.23 2.32
N ASN A 20 9.71 -4.43 2.71
CA ASN A 20 10.32 -5.43 1.83
C ASN A 20 9.25 -6.43 1.33
N GLN A 21 9.65 -7.39 0.49
CA GLN A 21 8.72 -8.37 -0.05
C GLN A 21 8.12 -9.30 1.01
N ALA A 22 8.84 -9.60 2.09
CA ALA A 22 8.32 -10.39 3.21
C ALA A 22 7.24 -9.62 4.00
N ASP A 23 7.45 -8.32 4.23
CA ASP A 23 6.49 -7.44 4.90
C ASP A 23 5.17 -7.37 4.13
N VAL A 24 5.23 -7.39 2.80
CA VAL A 24 4.03 -7.44 1.96
C VAL A 24 3.24 -8.72 2.19
N LEU A 25 3.91 -9.88 2.26
CA LEU A 25 3.24 -11.15 2.50
C LEU A 25 2.59 -11.19 3.89
N GLU A 26 3.30 -10.73 4.92
CA GLU A 26 2.75 -10.67 6.28
C GLU A 26 1.59 -9.69 6.38
N GLY A 27 1.70 -8.50 5.78
CA GLY A 27 0.61 -7.52 5.84
C GLY A 27 -0.62 -7.96 5.06
N LEU A 28 -0.45 -8.69 3.95
CA LEU A 28 -1.56 -9.36 3.27
C LEU A 28 -2.17 -10.46 4.14
N ALA A 29 -1.36 -11.26 4.84
CA ALA A 29 -1.83 -12.29 5.77
C ALA A 29 -2.66 -11.68 6.91
N GLN A 30 -2.23 -10.54 7.45
CA GLN A 30 -2.98 -9.77 8.45
C GLN A 30 -4.28 -9.22 7.88
N LEU A 31 -4.27 -8.66 6.66
CA LEU A 31 -5.48 -8.13 6.02
C LEU A 31 -6.56 -9.20 5.81
N VAL A 32 -6.18 -10.40 5.37
CA VAL A 32 -7.17 -11.48 5.14
C VAL A 32 -7.68 -12.11 6.44
N THR A 33 -6.98 -11.92 7.56
CA THR A 33 -7.41 -12.40 8.89
C THR A 33 -8.29 -11.40 9.63
N VAL A 34 -8.34 -10.14 9.18
CA VAL A 34 -9.23 -9.11 9.75
C VAL A 34 -10.69 -9.57 9.63
N ASN A 35 -11.36 -9.55 10.77
CA ASN A 35 -12.78 -9.82 10.82
C ASN A 35 -13.58 -8.62 10.31
N LEU A 36 -13.95 -8.65 9.03
CA LEU A 36 -14.79 -7.63 8.39
C LEU A 36 -16.30 -7.77 8.75
N LEU A 37 -16.68 -8.70 9.63
CA LEU A 37 -18.09 -9.03 9.96
C LEU A 37 -18.85 -7.94 10.72
N GLY A 38 -18.17 -6.96 11.30
CA GLY A 38 -18.82 -5.96 12.15
C GLY A 38 -19.72 -4.95 11.43
N VAL A 39 -19.64 -4.85 10.10
CA VAL A 39 -20.31 -3.73 9.42
C VAL A 39 -20.71 -4.04 7.98
N HIS A 40 -21.94 -4.53 7.80
CA HIS A 40 -22.56 -4.54 6.48
C HIS A 40 -22.77 -3.11 5.93
N ASP A 41 -22.88 -2.10 6.80
CA ASP A 41 -23.10 -0.70 6.42
C ASP A 41 -21.81 0.11 6.17
N THR A 42 -20.70 -0.11 6.89
CA THR A 42 -19.44 0.61 6.57
C THR A 42 -18.71 0.02 5.38
N ILE A 43 -19.02 -1.20 4.94
CA ILE A 43 -18.48 -1.72 3.69
C ILE A 43 -18.91 -0.83 2.52
N GLN A 44 -20.17 -0.39 2.46
CA GLN A 44 -20.58 0.56 1.42
C GLN A 44 -19.90 1.92 1.58
N LEU A 45 -19.69 2.39 2.81
CA LEU A 45 -18.97 3.64 3.05
C LEU A 45 -17.51 3.55 2.60
N LEU A 46 -16.83 2.44 2.88
CA LEU A 46 -15.44 2.21 2.47
C LEU A 46 -15.33 2.13 0.95
N HIS A 47 -16.22 1.36 0.29
CA HIS A 47 -16.25 1.32 -1.18
C HIS A 47 -16.64 2.65 -1.81
N ARG A 48 -17.53 3.42 -1.17
CA ARG A 48 -17.92 4.76 -1.63
C ARG A 48 -16.74 5.71 -1.51
N GLU A 49 -16.02 5.70 -0.38
CA GLU A 49 -14.82 6.50 -0.15
C GLU A 49 -13.73 6.14 -1.18
N ILE A 50 -13.53 4.85 -1.45
CA ILE A 50 -12.64 4.34 -2.49
C ILE A 50 -13.03 4.91 -3.84
N LEU A 51 -14.26 4.68 -4.31
CA LEU A 51 -14.69 5.13 -5.63
C LEU A 51 -14.67 6.66 -5.78
N LEU A 52 -15.04 7.40 -4.72
CA LEU A 52 -15.04 8.86 -4.70
C LEU A 52 -13.61 9.43 -4.73
N ARG A 53 -12.72 8.93 -3.88
CA ARG A 53 -11.39 9.54 -3.70
C ARG A 53 -10.33 8.96 -4.62
N THR A 54 -10.36 7.65 -4.87
CA THR A 54 -9.29 6.94 -5.62
C THR A 54 -9.47 6.93 -7.13
N LEU A 55 -10.72 6.98 -7.61
CA LEU A 55 -11.03 6.98 -9.04
C LEU A 55 -11.61 8.31 -9.53
N GLY A 56 -11.79 9.28 -8.62
CA GLY A 56 -12.32 10.61 -8.94
C GLY A 56 -13.76 10.60 -9.43
N PHE A 57 -14.53 9.54 -9.14
CA PHE A 57 -15.93 9.47 -9.53
C PHE A 57 -16.77 10.45 -8.70
N THR A 58 -17.80 11.01 -9.33
CA THR A 58 -18.78 11.81 -8.59
C THR A 58 -19.65 10.92 -7.71
N GLN A 59 -20.27 11.50 -6.68
CA GLN A 59 -21.09 10.76 -5.71
C GLN A 59 -22.23 9.97 -6.35
N GLU A 60 -22.82 10.50 -7.43
CA GLU A 60 -23.85 9.80 -8.19
C GLU A 60 -23.30 8.61 -9.00
N GLN A 61 -22.12 8.74 -9.60
CA GLN A 61 -21.50 7.68 -10.39
C GLN A 61 -21.07 6.51 -9.50
N SER A 62 -20.46 6.82 -8.35
CA SER A 62 -20.09 5.84 -7.32
C SER A 62 -21.31 5.07 -6.81
N ASN A 63 -22.40 5.78 -6.48
CA ASN A 63 -23.65 5.15 -6.05
C ASN A 63 -24.27 4.26 -7.12
N ARG A 64 -24.25 4.66 -8.40
CA ARG A 64 -24.78 3.84 -9.51
C ARG A 64 -23.97 2.56 -9.72
N ILE A 65 -22.65 2.62 -9.57
CA ILE A 65 -21.77 1.44 -9.70
C ILE A 65 -21.97 0.49 -8.51
N LEU A 66 -21.99 1.05 -7.29
CA LEU A 66 -22.21 0.28 -6.06
C LEU A 66 -23.62 -0.29 -5.93
N ALA A 67 -24.62 0.35 -6.55
CA ALA A 67 -25.99 -0.16 -6.60
C ALA A 67 -26.18 -1.33 -7.57
N ARG A 68 -25.18 -1.65 -8.42
CA ARG A 68 -25.31 -2.81 -9.32
C ARG A 68 -25.26 -4.11 -8.52
N PRO A 69 -26.27 -4.99 -8.67
CA PRO A 69 -26.36 -6.22 -7.88
C PRO A 69 -25.19 -7.18 -8.14
N LEU A 70 -24.61 -7.16 -9.35
CA LEU A 70 -23.41 -7.93 -9.68
C LEU A 70 -22.19 -7.47 -8.87
N VAL A 71 -22.00 -6.16 -8.74
CA VAL A 71 -20.87 -5.56 -8.01
C VAL A 71 -21.00 -5.87 -6.52
N GLN A 72 -22.20 -5.70 -5.96
CA GLN A 72 -22.48 -6.06 -4.57
C GLN A 72 -22.25 -7.56 -4.30
N LYS A 73 -22.66 -8.43 -5.22
CA LYS A 73 -22.48 -9.88 -5.11
C LYS A 73 -21.01 -10.27 -5.17
N LEU A 74 -20.23 -9.71 -6.09
CA LEU A 74 -18.79 -9.97 -6.20
C LEU A 74 -18.04 -9.54 -4.93
N PHE A 75 -18.32 -8.34 -4.42
CA PHE A 75 -17.73 -7.89 -3.15
C PHE A 75 -18.14 -8.81 -2.01
N LYS A 76 -19.44 -9.11 -1.84
CA LYS A 76 -19.93 -10.01 -0.78
C LYS A 76 -19.29 -11.39 -0.85
N GLN A 77 -19.11 -11.95 -2.05
CA GLN A 77 -18.44 -13.23 -2.26
C GLN A 77 -16.95 -13.17 -1.92
N GLY A 78 -16.25 -12.12 -2.35
CA GLY A 78 -14.84 -11.90 -2.02
C GLY A 78 -14.61 -11.79 -0.51
N TYR A 79 -15.47 -11.04 0.20
CA TYR A 79 -15.41 -10.93 1.65
C TYR A 79 -15.75 -12.23 2.37
N SER A 80 -16.80 -12.93 1.94
CA SER A 80 -17.16 -14.23 2.51
C SER A 80 -16.02 -15.24 2.32
N PHE A 81 -15.35 -15.23 1.16
CA PHE A 81 -14.18 -16.07 0.92
C PHE A 81 -13.02 -15.68 1.84
N ALA A 82 -12.70 -14.38 1.94
CA ALA A 82 -11.65 -13.89 2.83
C ALA A 82 -11.92 -14.23 4.30
N GLN A 83 -13.17 -14.15 4.78
CA GLN A 83 -13.50 -14.51 6.16
C GLN A 83 -13.47 -16.02 6.39
N SER A 84 -14.04 -16.82 5.48
CA SER A 84 -14.12 -18.28 5.64
C SER A 84 -12.76 -18.95 5.52
N TYR A 85 -11.87 -18.43 4.66
CA TYR A 85 -10.59 -19.07 4.33
C TYR A 85 -9.37 -18.25 4.73
N GLY A 86 -9.53 -16.98 5.11
CA GLY A 86 -8.43 -16.08 5.45
C GLY A 86 -7.62 -16.56 6.64
N GLN A 87 -8.29 -16.91 7.73
CA GLN A 87 -7.62 -17.35 8.97
C GLN A 87 -7.04 -18.76 8.87
N ASN A 88 -7.74 -19.67 8.18
CA ASN A 88 -7.42 -21.09 8.21
C ASN A 88 -6.55 -21.56 7.05
N ILE A 89 -6.52 -20.82 5.92
CA ILE A 89 -5.80 -21.24 4.72
C ILE A 89 -4.87 -20.14 4.21
N LEU A 90 -5.39 -18.95 3.92
CA LEU A 90 -4.62 -17.92 3.23
C LEU A 90 -3.50 -17.33 4.10
N ALA A 91 -3.78 -16.97 5.35
CA ALA A 91 -2.77 -16.43 6.24
C ALA A 91 -1.67 -17.45 6.58
N PRO A 92 -1.98 -18.72 6.93
CA PRO A 92 -0.96 -19.75 7.10
C PRO A 92 -0.13 -19.99 5.84
N ALA A 93 -0.74 -20.00 4.64
CA ALA A 93 -0.02 -20.19 3.39
C ALA A 93 0.96 -19.04 3.09
N LEU A 94 0.53 -17.79 3.29
CA LEU A 94 1.38 -16.61 3.11
C LEU A 94 2.55 -16.60 4.11
N ARG A 95 2.28 -16.91 5.38
CA ARG A 95 3.32 -17.03 6.42
C ARG A 95 4.27 -18.17 6.15
N HIS A 96 3.77 -19.31 5.65
CA HIS A 96 4.61 -20.43 5.25
C HIS A 96 5.53 -20.07 4.08
N LEU A 97 5.02 -19.31 3.08
CA LEU A 97 5.85 -18.79 1.99
C LEU A 97 6.96 -17.89 2.55
N ASN A 98 6.62 -16.97 3.46
CA ASN A 98 7.57 -16.07 4.09
C ASN A 98 8.67 -16.85 4.85
N PHE A 99 8.28 -17.86 5.64
CA PHE A 99 9.22 -18.75 6.34
C PHE A 99 10.10 -19.57 5.38
N ARG A 100 9.54 -20.03 4.25
CA ARG A 100 10.26 -20.83 3.27
C ARG A 100 11.29 -20.02 2.47
N PHE A 101 11.05 -18.73 2.30
CA PHE A 101 11.88 -17.83 1.50
C PHE A 101 12.38 -16.63 2.33
N PRO A 102 13.28 -16.83 3.31
CA PRO A 102 13.80 -15.75 4.16
C PRO A 102 14.58 -14.69 3.37
N ALA A 103 15.07 -15.02 2.17
CA ALA A 103 15.70 -14.07 1.26
C ALA A 103 14.78 -12.90 0.86
N LEU A 104 13.45 -13.03 1.01
CA LEU A 104 12.48 -11.96 0.71
C LEU A 104 12.63 -10.75 1.65
N GLN A 105 13.16 -10.94 2.87
CA GLN A 105 13.40 -9.85 3.83
C GLN A 105 14.44 -8.84 3.33
N HIS A 106 15.33 -9.26 2.42
CA HIS A 106 16.39 -8.42 1.86
C HIS A 106 16.04 -7.90 0.46
N LYS A 107 14.87 -8.28 -0.08
CA LYS A 107 14.42 -7.82 -1.40
C LYS A 107 13.52 -6.62 -1.26
N THR A 108 13.89 -5.55 -1.96
CA THR A 108 13.03 -4.39 -2.16
C THR A 108 11.80 -4.78 -2.99
N LEU A 109 10.76 -3.94 -2.92
CA LEU A 109 9.54 -4.17 -3.68
C LEU A 109 9.81 -4.12 -5.18
N SER A 110 9.14 -5.00 -5.92
CA SER A 110 9.06 -4.85 -7.37
C SER A 110 8.20 -3.62 -7.72
N PRO A 111 8.34 -3.04 -8.92
CA PRO A 111 7.47 -1.94 -9.35
C PRO A 111 5.98 -2.26 -9.24
N ALA A 112 5.58 -3.49 -9.58
CA ALA A 112 4.20 -3.96 -9.45
C ALA A 112 3.73 -3.97 -7.98
N MET A 113 4.59 -4.38 -7.05
CA MET A 113 4.28 -4.32 -5.61
C MET A 113 4.17 -2.88 -5.13
N HIS A 114 5.04 -1.96 -5.57
CA HIS A 114 4.89 -0.53 -5.23
C HIS A 114 3.53 0.04 -5.68
N TYR A 115 3.05 -0.33 -6.87
CA TYR A 115 1.71 0.07 -7.32
C TYR A 115 0.59 -0.54 -6.47
N MET A 116 0.67 -1.84 -6.18
CA MET A 116 -0.33 -2.51 -5.34
C MET A 116 -0.38 -1.90 -3.94
N VAL A 117 0.78 -1.77 -3.27
CA VAL A 117 0.85 -1.22 -1.90
C VAL A 117 0.44 0.24 -1.88
N GLY A 118 0.84 1.05 -2.88
CA GLY A 118 0.38 2.43 -3.03
C GLY A 118 -1.14 2.54 -3.18
N ALA A 119 -1.76 1.67 -3.99
CA ALA A 119 -3.21 1.60 -4.14
C ALA A 119 -3.91 1.19 -2.83
N LEU A 120 -3.40 0.18 -2.13
CA LEU A 120 -3.95 -0.24 -0.83
C LEU A 120 -3.85 0.88 0.22
N ASN A 121 -2.76 1.64 0.25
CA ASN A 121 -2.62 2.78 1.16
C ASN A 121 -3.51 3.96 0.75
N GLY A 122 -3.71 4.20 -0.55
CA GLY A 122 -4.67 5.23 -1.00
C GLY A 122 -6.12 4.89 -0.65
N VAL A 123 -6.46 3.61 -0.59
CA VAL A 123 -7.78 3.10 -0.23
C VAL A 123 -8.01 3.04 1.28
N MET A 124 -7.09 2.43 2.02
CA MET A 124 -7.26 2.07 3.43
C MET A 124 -6.01 2.32 4.27
N GLY A 125 -5.14 3.25 3.86
CA GLY A 125 -3.90 3.57 4.57
C GLY A 125 -4.10 3.94 6.05
N ASN A 126 -5.15 4.71 6.37
CA ASN A 126 -5.47 5.03 7.76
C ASN A 126 -5.81 3.79 8.58
N TYR A 127 -6.54 2.84 8.00
CA TYR A 127 -6.86 1.58 8.64
C TYR A 127 -5.59 0.74 8.85
N LEU A 128 -4.73 0.62 7.82
CA LEU A 128 -3.45 -0.07 7.91
C LEU A 128 -2.56 0.51 9.00
N PHE A 129 -2.48 1.84 9.08
CA PHE A 129 -1.70 2.56 10.09
C PHE A 129 -2.24 2.32 11.50
N GLN A 130 -3.56 2.44 11.71
CA GLN A 130 -4.18 2.19 13.02
C GLN A 130 -3.99 0.76 13.52
N HIS A 131 -3.99 -0.21 12.60
CA HIS A 131 -3.82 -1.63 12.93
C HIS A 131 -2.37 -2.09 12.88
N GLN A 132 -1.41 -1.17 12.76
CA GLN A 132 0.03 -1.45 12.72
C GLN A 132 0.39 -2.51 11.66
N ASN A 133 -0.31 -2.49 10.52
CA ASN A 133 -0.07 -3.42 9.44
C ASN A 133 1.24 -3.04 8.71
N PRO A 134 2.13 -3.98 8.38
CA PRO A 134 3.40 -3.69 7.73
C PRO A 134 3.25 -3.15 6.29
N LEU A 135 2.05 -3.19 5.72
CA LEU A 135 1.73 -2.50 4.46
C LEU A 135 1.50 -1.01 4.64
N ALA A 136 1.37 -0.49 5.86
CA ALA A 136 1.24 0.94 6.10
C ALA A 136 2.53 1.65 5.64
N LEU A 137 2.43 2.43 4.56
CA LEU A 137 3.60 3.08 3.98
C LEU A 137 4.05 4.26 4.85
N PRO A 138 5.34 4.33 5.23
CA PRO A 138 5.88 5.53 5.86
C PRO A 138 6.03 6.64 4.81
N MET A 139 5.86 7.90 5.23
CA MET A 139 6.17 9.04 4.39
C MET A 139 7.69 9.25 4.34
N VAL A 140 8.31 8.84 3.25
CA VAL A 140 9.76 8.96 3.02
C VAL A 140 10.05 9.54 1.64
N PHE A 141 11.13 10.32 1.55
CA PHE A 141 11.58 10.88 0.27
C PHE A 141 12.50 9.90 -0.46
N TYR A 142 12.27 9.78 -1.76
CA TYR A 142 13.12 9.06 -2.69
C TYR A 142 13.86 10.05 -3.60
N ASP A 143 15.08 9.72 -3.96
CA ASP A 143 15.84 10.45 -4.96
C ASP A 143 15.41 10.07 -6.40
N HIS A 144 16.07 10.69 -7.38
CA HIS A 144 15.82 10.40 -8.79
C HIS A 144 16.12 8.94 -9.20
N TYR A 145 16.97 8.23 -8.46
CA TYR A 145 17.29 6.83 -8.69
C TYR A 145 16.33 5.87 -7.98
N GLY A 146 15.29 6.39 -7.33
CA GLY A 146 14.34 5.61 -6.54
C GLY A 146 14.95 5.06 -5.25
N GLN A 147 16.09 5.60 -4.81
CA GLN A 147 16.70 5.27 -3.53
C GLN A 147 16.14 6.18 -2.45
N ARG A 148 16.00 5.66 -1.24
CA ARG A 148 15.61 6.49 -0.10
C ARG A 148 16.67 7.56 0.12
N LEU A 149 16.24 8.80 0.30
CA LEU A 149 17.13 9.90 0.62
C LEU A 149 17.90 9.62 1.91
N GLN A 150 19.23 9.77 1.86
CA GLN A 150 20.14 9.66 2.99
C GLN A 150 21.14 10.82 2.95
N GLY A 151 21.45 11.40 4.11
CA GLY A 151 22.41 12.50 4.26
C GLY A 151 21.81 13.89 4.00
N ASP A 152 22.71 14.87 3.92
CA ASP A 152 22.36 16.28 3.81
C ASP A 152 22.06 16.71 2.36
N LEU A 153 21.11 17.63 2.21
CA LEU A 153 20.72 18.22 0.93
C LEU A 153 21.37 19.61 0.77
N ALA A 154 21.82 19.93 -0.44
CA ALA A 154 22.33 21.25 -0.78
C ALA A 154 21.69 21.76 -2.08
N GLY A 155 21.56 23.08 -2.20
CA GLY A 155 21.01 23.73 -3.40
C GLY A 155 19.48 23.88 -3.37
N ARG A 156 18.85 23.79 -4.54
CA ARG A 156 17.40 23.97 -4.67
C ARG A 156 16.70 22.61 -4.61
N VAL A 157 15.95 22.39 -3.54
CA VAL A 157 15.17 21.16 -3.36
C VAL A 157 13.80 21.32 -4.02
N VAL A 158 13.43 20.37 -4.87
CA VAL A 158 12.11 20.28 -5.50
C VAL A 158 11.48 18.95 -5.08
N ILE A 159 10.32 19.04 -4.42
CA ILE A 159 9.59 17.87 -3.92
C ILE A 159 8.40 17.59 -4.84
N MET A 160 8.32 16.38 -5.38
CA MET A 160 7.25 15.88 -6.22
C MET A 160 6.35 14.96 -5.41
N VAL A 161 5.12 15.40 -5.13
CA VAL A 161 4.15 14.67 -4.30
C VAL A 161 3.10 14.02 -5.17
N HIS A 162 3.04 12.69 -5.20
CA HIS A 162 2.08 11.97 -6.03
C HIS A 162 0.62 12.11 -5.56
N GLY A 163 -0.33 11.73 -6.42
CA GLY A 163 -1.77 11.70 -6.11
C GLY A 163 -2.20 10.44 -5.34
N LEU A 164 -3.49 10.33 -5.02
CA LEU A 164 -4.01 9.15 -4.31
C LEU A 164 -3.79 7.86 -5.13
N CYS A 165 -3.51 6.75 -4.43
CA CYS A 165 -3.21 5.44 -5.03
C CYS A 165 -1.98 5.39 -5.95
N MET A 166 -1.19 6.46 -6.01
CA MET A 166 0.06 6.53 -6.73
C MET A 166 1.24 6.28 -5.78
N ASN A 167 2.45 6.31 -6.33
CA ASN A 167 3.70 6.18 -5.59
C ASN A 167 4.80 7.02 -6.27
N HIS A 168 5.97 7.13 -5.63
CA HIS A 168 7.12 7.86 -6.16
C HIS A 168 7.54 7.44 -7.58
N LEU A 169 7.32 6.17 -8.00
CA LEU A 169 7.66 5.69 -9.34
C LEU A 169 6.71 6.23 -10.43
N THR A 170 5.53 6.73 -10.06
CA THR A 170 4.50 7.19 -11.01
C THR A 170 4.93 8.44 -11.78
N TRP A 171 5.94 9.16 -11.27
CA TRP A 171 6.49 10.35 -11.92
C TRP A 171 7.36 10.07 -13.13
N SER A 172 7.83 8.84 -13.31
CA SER A 172 8.62 8.40 -14.47
C SER A 172 7.81 7.45 -15.34
N LYS A 173 7.91 7.61 -16.67
CA LYS A 173 7.35 6.66 -17.64
C LYS A 173 8.50 5.83 -18.18
N ASN A 174 8.33 4.50 -18.23
CA ASN A 174 9.35 3.53 -18.66
C ASN A 174 10.16 3.90 -19.93
N ASN A 175 9.62 4.73 -20.82
CA ASN A 175 10.25 5.10 -22.09
C ASN A 175 10.55 6.60 -22.25
N PHE A 176 10.20 7.45 -21.29
CA PHE A 176 10.39 8.90 -21.39
C PHE A 176 10.74 9.53 -20.05
N GLY A 177 11.71 10.44 -20.11
CA GLY A 177 12.05 11.24 -18.95
C GLY A 177 10.85 12.02 -18.42
N GLY A 178 10.53 11.75 -17.17
CA GLY A 178 9.41 12.37 -16.47
C GLY A 178 9.59 13.89 -16.33
N VAL A 179 8.60 14.54 -15.72
CA VAL A 179 8.68 15.98 -15.42
C VAL A 179 9.93 16.29 -14.58
N GLY A 180 10.30 15.40 -13.66
CA GLY A 180 11.49 15.58 -12.82
C GLY A 180 12.81 15.57 -13.61
N GLU A 181 12.96 14.71 -14.62
CA GLU A 181 14.17 14.68 -15.47
C GLU A 181 14.30 15.96 -16.30
N LYS A 182 13.17 16.48 -16.82
CA LYS A 182 13.17 17.75 -17.53
C LYS A 182 13.58 18.92 -16.63
N LEU A 183 13.15 18.92 -15.37
CA LEU A 183 13.52 19.95 -14.41
C LEU A 183 14.99 19.86 -13.97
N LEU A 184 15.53 18.65 -13.86
CA LEU A 184 16.96 18.42 -13.64
C LEU A 184 17.80 18.94 -14.81
N ALA A 185 17.37 18.71 -16.05
CA ALA A 185 18.10 19.13 -17.23
C ALA A 185 18.06 20.65 -17.49
N GLN A 186 17.04 21.36 -17.00
CA GLN A 186 16.83 22.78 -17.30
C GLN A 186 17.54 23.75 -16.34
N ARG A 187 17.94 23.31 -15.14
CA ARG A 187 18.56 24.20 -14.15
C ARG A 187 19.64 23.49 -13.36
N ASP A 188 20.76 24.18 -13.19
CA ASP A 188 21.85 23.72 -12.34
C ASP A 188 21.44 23.72 -10.86
N HIS A 189 21.98 22.78 -10.08
CA HIS A 189 21.79 22.64 -8.62
C HIS A 189 20.36 22.32 -8.15
N ASN A 190 19.54 21.69 -8.98
CA ASN A 190 18.27 21.11 -8.54
C ASN A 190 18.50 19.73 -7.90
N VAL A 191 17.90 19.51 -6.74
CA VAL A 191 17.78 18.19 -6.11
C VAL A 191 16.31 17.80 -6.14
N MET A 192 15.99 16.74 -6.90
CA MET A 192 14.63 16.23 -7.03
C MET A 192 14.37 15.15 -5.98
N LEU A 193 13.30 15.35 -5.21
CA LEU A 193 12.79 14.37 -4.27
C LEU A 193 11.39 13.95 -4.68
N TYR A 194 11.10 12.68 -4.52
CA TYR A 194 9.83 12.06 -4.86
C TYR A 194 9.21 11.51 -3.59
N LEU A 195 7.99 11.94 -3.30
CA LEU A 195 7.12 11.39 -2.27
C LEU A 195 6.04 10.58 -2.96
#